data_AF-A0A1Y6MGQ6-F1
#
_entry.id   AF-A0A1Y6MGQ6-F1
#
_cell.length_a   1.000
_cell.length_b   1.000
_cell.length_c   1.000
_cell.angle_alpha   90.00
_cell.angle_beta   90.00
_cell.angle_gamma   90.00
#
_symmetry.space_group_name_H-M   'P 1'
#
loop_
_entity.id
_entity.type
_entity.pdbx_description
1 polymer ?
#
loop_
_entity_poly.entity_id
_entity_poly.type
_entity_poly.pdbx_seq_one_letter_code
_entity_poly.pdbx_strand_id
1 'polypeptide(L)'
;MEYKNLEIADETVEELEDMWEEQRSSHFSWWDNSEDRAPIAEHPLAALAYCLEAGVYPPPSVLLQIAETYKGYIHKQGEISLEDAFFGKPVKGIGNYAAKKAKYRDVTMLHIMVQLETLTVDDNKRRSQIEIAEEYLDKKRSDKDPEHLLRKLRRLRQKMK
;
A
#
# COMPACT_ATOMS: atom_id res chain seq x y z
N MET A 1 21.01 -2.99 7.20
CA MET A 1 20.53 -2.24 6.00
C MET A 1 21.47 -1.06 5.86
N GLU A 2 22.08 -0.82 4.69
CA GLU A 2 23.07 0.25 4.52
C GLU A 2 22.39 1.52 4.02
N TYR A 3 22.50 2.63 4.77
CA TYR A 3 21.89 3.92 4.46
C TYR A 3 22.94 4.84 3.81
N LYS A 4 23.03 4.83 2.49
CA LYS A 4 24.13 5.45 1.73
C LYS A 4 24.09 6.98 1.68
N ASN A 5 22.90 7.55 1.83
CA ASN A 5 22.69 9.00 1.83
C ASN A 5 22.65 9.57 3.26
N LEU A 6 22.64 8.72 4.28
CA LEU A 6 22.71 9.11 5.69
C LEU A 6 24.11 8.85 6.24
N GLU A 7 24.76 9.91 6.75
CA GLU A 7 25.95 9.78 7.58
C GLU A 7 25.53 9.38 9.00
N ILE A 8 25.09 8.14 9.17
CA ILE A 8 24.70 7.55 10.47
C ILE A 8 25.61 6.37 10.76
N ALA A 9 26.13 6.30 11.99
CA ALA A 9 26.94 5.17 12.42
C ALA A 9 26.06 3.94 12.67
N ASP A 10 26.59 2.74 12.42
CA ASP A 10 25.88 1.49 12.68
C ASP A 10 25.45 1.38 14.15
N GLU A 11 26.30 1.83 15.08
CA GLU A 11 25.99 1.91 16.52
C GLU A 11 24.75 2.75 16.80
N THR A 12 24.58 3.90 16.13
CA THR A 12 23.38 4.73 16.29
C THR A 12 22.14 4.04 15.74
N VAL A 13 22.27 3.24 14.68
CA VAL A 13 21.14 2.46 14.16
C VAL A 13 20.74 1.37 15.15
N GLU A 14 21.71 0.69 15.75
CA GLU A 14 21.47 -0.31 16.80
C GLU A 14 20.81 0.31 18.03
N GLU A 15 21.30 1.44 18.53
CA GLU A 15 20.70 2.18 19.65
C GLU A 15 19.23 2.56 19.37
N LEU A 16 18.91 3.01 18.16
CA LEU A 16 17.54 3.36 17.78
C LEU A 16 16.62 2.14 17.80
N GLU A 17 17.09 0.99 17.30
CA GLU A 17 16.32 -0.26 17.31
C GLU A 17 16.14 -0.80 18.75
N ASP A 18 17.15 -0.68 19.61
CA ASP A 18 17.06 -1.05 21.03
C ASP A 18 16.04 -0.18 21.77
N MET A 19 16.08 1.15 21.58
CA MET A 19 15.09 2.07 22.14
C MET A 19 13.67 1.75 21.66
N TRP A 20 13.55 1.40 20.38
CA TRP A 20 12.28 1.01 19.81
C TRP A 20 11.76 -0.29 20.42
N GLU A 21 12.61 -1.28 20.62
CA GLU A 21 12.25 -2.56 21.23
C GLU A 21 11.76 -2.39 22.66
N GLU A 22 12.41 -1.54 23.45
CA GLU A 22 11.97 -1.18 24.81
C GLU A 22 10.58 -0.52 24.78
N GLN A 23 10.38 0.47 23.91
CA GLN A 23 9.11 1.16 23.79
C GLN A 23 8.00 0.22 23.28
N ARG A 24 8.32 -0.63 22.30
CA ARG A 24 7.42 -1.62 21.70
C ARG A 24 6.96 -2.64 22.73
N SER A 25 7.88 -3.26 23.45
CA SER A 25 7.55 -4.24 24.48
C SER A 25 6.76 -3.63 25.64
N SER A 26 7.02 -2.37 25.99
CA SER A 26 6.36 -1.68 27.09
C SER A 26 4.96 -1.12 26.75
N HIS A 27 4.80 -0.47 25.60
CA HIS A 27 3.59 0.30 25.25
C HIS A 27 2.77 -0.34 24.12
N PHE A 28 3.39 -1.21 23.33
CA PHE A 28 2.79 -1.81 22.12
C PHE A 28 2.91 -3.33 22.14
N SER A 29 2.86 -3.98 23.31
CA SER A 29 2.96 -5.45 23.42
C SER A 29 1.88 -6.21 22.62
N TRP A 30 0.73 -5.56 22.36
CA TRP A 30 -0.32 -6.09 21.49
C TRP A 30 0.03 -6.11 19.99
N TRP A 31 1.05 -5.34 19.59
CA TRP A 31 1.58 -5.28 18.22
C TRP A 31 2.36 -6.54 17.83
N ASP A 32 2.70 -7.39 18.81
CA ASP A 32 3.53 -8.58 18.63
C ASP A 32 2.74 -9.81 18.16
N ASN A 33 1.90 -9.65 17.14
CA ASN A 33 0.95 -10.70 16.71
C ASN A 33 1.25 -11.32 15.34
N SER A 34 2.48 -11.26 14.85
CA SER A 34 2.84 -12.14 13.73
C SER A 34 4.31 -12.52 13.75
N GLU A 35 4.59 -13.81 13.94
CA GLU A 35 5.86 -14.44 13.56
C GLU A 35 6.22 -14.22 12.07
N ASP A 36 5.27 -13.74 11.26
CA ASP A 36 5.52 -13.24 9.93
C ASP A 36 6.26 -11.90 9.96
N ARG A 37 7.55 -11.96 9.60
CA ARG A 37 8.42 -10.82 9.23
C ARG A 37 7.96 -10.09 7.97
N ALA A 38 6.65 -10.08 7.68
CA ALA A 38 6.11 -9.37 6.54
C ALA A 38 6.32 -7.86 6.73
N PRO A 39 6.62 -7.10 5.66
CA PRO A 39 6.66 -5.65 5.74
C PRO A 39 5.32 -5.12 6.27
N ILE A 40 5.38 -4.22 7.25
CA ILE A 40 4.20 -3.56 7.85
C ILE A 40 3.30 -2.93 6.77
N ALA A 41 3.90 -2.46 5.68
CA ALA A 41 3.19 -1.99 4.50
C ALA A 41 4.03 -2.12 3.23
N GLU A 42 3.42 -1.84 2.08
CA GLU A 42 4.04 -1.91 0.76
C GLU A 42 5.24 -0.96 0.56
N HIS A 43 5.29 0.15 1.32
CA HIS A 43 6.36 1.15 1.22
C HIS A 43 6.46 1.95 2.54
N PRO A 44 7.61 2.59 2.84
CA PRO A 44 7.86 3.18 4.16
C PRO A 44 6.88 4.31 4.53
N LEU A 45 6.44 5.14 3.58
CA LEU A 45 5.40 6.15 3.85
C LEU A 45 4.03 5.53 4.25
N ALA A 46 3.68 4.35 3.75
CA ALA A 46 2.45 3.66 4.14
C ALA A 46 2.61 3.00 5.50
N ALA A 47 3.81 2.49 5.81
CA ALA A 47 4.12 1.97 7.14
C ALA A 47 4.05 3.09 8.19
N LEU A 48 4.60 4.27 7.88
CA LEU A 48 4.47 5.47 8.71
C LEU A 48 2.99 5.81 8.96
N ALA A 49 2.18 5.92 7.90
CA ALA A 49 0.76 6.23 8.05
C ALA A 49 0.02 5.20 8.92
N TYR A 50 0.27 3.91 8.68
CA TYR A 50 -0.33 2.83 9.46
C TYR A 50 0.03 2.90 10.95
N CYS A 51 1.31 3.09 11.28
CA CYS A 51 1.76 3.26 12.66
C CYS A 51 1.05 4.44 13.33
N LEU A 52 1.03 5.61 12.67
CA LEU A 52 0.39 6.82 13.22
C LEU A 52 -1.12 6.66 13.39
N GLU A 53 -1.81 6.04 12.43
CA GLU A 53 -3.25 5.75 12.51
C GLU A 53 -3.56 4.76 13.64
N ALA A 54 -2.65 3.83 13.93
CA ALA A 54 -2.75 2.89 15.03
C ALA A 54 -2.34 3.50 16.40
N GLY A 55 -1.87 4.76 16.42
CA GLY A 55 -1.34 5.39 17.64
C GLY A 55 -0.01 4.82 18.11
N VAL A 56 0.73 4.16 17.21
CA VAL A 56 1.99 3.49 17.47
C VAL A 56 3.14 4.31 16.88
N TYR A 57 4.25 4.40 17.61
CA TYR A 57 5.44 5.04 17.08
C TYR A 57 6.05 4.16 15.96
N PRO A 58 6.51 4.71 14.83
CA PRO A 58 7.05 3.87 13.75
C PRO A 58 8.39 3.23 14.12
N PRO A 59 8.69 2.01 13.65
CA PRO A 59 10.03 1.44 13.79
C PRO A 59 11.11 2.35 13.18
N PRO A 60 12.32 2.43 13.77
CA PRO A 60 13.42 3.25 13.26
C PRO A 60 13.76 2.94 11.82
N SER A 61 13.81 1.66 11.45
CA SER A 61 13.99 1.23 10.05
C SER A 61 13.02 1.90 9.06
N VAL A 62 11.77 2.20 9.43
CA VAL A 62 10.81 2.94 8.59
C VAL A 62 11.23 4.39 8.46
N LEU A 63 11.56 5.06 9.57
CA LEU A 63 11.98 6.46 9.58
C LEU A 63 13.29 6.67 8.83
N LEU A 64 14.27 5.79 9.02
CA LEU A 64 15.56 5.81 8.35
C LEU A 64 15.40 5.60 6.84
N GLN A 65 14.53 4.68 6.39
CA GLN A 65 14.22 4.52 4.96
C GLN A 65 13.60 5.79 4.35
N ILE A 66 12.71 6.47 5.07
CA ILE A 66 12.13 7.75 4.60
C ILE A 66 13.22 8.82 4.50
N ALA A 67 14.05 8.95 5.53
CA ALA A 67 15.13 9.94 5.57
C ALA A 67 16.19 9.68 4.49
N GLU A 68 16.59 8.43 4.31
CA GLU A 68 17.51 7.97 3.26
C GLU A 68 16.98 8.30 1.87
N THR A 69 15.72 7.97 1.60
CA THR A 69 15.07 8.25 0.32
C THR A 69 14.96 9.75 0.06
N TYR A 70 14.58 10.53 1.08
CA TYR A 70 14.47 11.98 0.97
C TYR A 70 15.84 12.63 0.74
N LYS A 71 16.89 12.22 1.47
CA LYS A 71 18.24 12.72 1.24
C LYS A 71 18.73 12.35 -0.16
N GLY A 72 18.51 11.12 -0.62
CA GLY A 72 18.82 10.72 -2.00
C GLY A 72 18.12 11.60 -3.04
N TYR A 73 16.84 11.93 -2.83
CA TYR A 73 16.11 12.89 -3.65
C TYR A 73 16.75 14.29 -3.67
N ILE A 74 17.18 14.82 -2.51
CA ILE A 74 17.85 16.12 -2.44
C ILE A 74 19.21 16.10 -3.16
N HIS A 75 20.02 15.05 -2.99
CA HIS A 75 21.31 14.90 -3.69
C HIS A 75 21.15 14.87 -5.22
N LYS A 76 19.97 14.48 -5.70
CA LYS A 76 19.62 14.45 -7.13
C LYS A 76 19.21 15.80 -7.71
N GLN A 77 19.12 16.88 -6.92
CA GLN A 77 19.00 18.27 -7.39
C GLN A 77 17.93 18.50 -8.48
N GLY A 78 16.80 17.79 -8.41
CA GLY A 78 15.70 17.92 -9.37
C GLY A 78 15.79 17.00 -10.60
N GLU A 79 16.81 16.14 -10.72
CA GLU A 79 16.89 15.09 -11.75
C GLU A 79 15.71 14.11 -11.69
N ILE A 80 15.18 13.88 -10.48
CA ILE A 80 14.04 13.02 -10.23
C ILE A 80 12.98 13.78 -9.42
N SER A 81 11.74 13.32 -9.52
CA SER A 81 10.64 13.81 -8.68
C SER A 81 10.57 13.03 -7.36
N LEU A 82 9.87 13.57 -6.35
CA LEU A 82 9.57 12.82 -5.11
C LEU A 82 8.78 11.54 -5.39
N GLU A 83 7.89 11.58 -6.37
CA GLU A 83 7.16 10.40 -6.85
C GLU A 83 8.11 9.31 -7.33
N ASP A 84 9.12 9.68 -8.13
CA ASP A 84 10.14 8.74 -8.63
C ASP A 84 11.02 8.21 -7.48
N ALA A 85 11.38 9.07 -6.53
CA ALA A 85 12.19 8.68 -5.38
C ALA A 85 11.50 7.63 -4.49
N PHE A 86 10.22 7.81 -4.17
CA PHE A 86 9.49 6.93 -3.23
C PHE A 86 8.76 5.78 -3.91
N PHE A 87 8.32 5.95 -5.16
CA PHE A 87 7.41 5.01 -5.84
C PHE A 87 7.89 4.57 -7.23
N GLY A 88 9.01 5.13 -7.70
CA GLY A 88 9.49 4.97 -9.07
C GLY A 88 8.70 5.78 -10.10
N LYS A 89 9.15 5.74 -11.35
CA LYS A 89 8.56 6.54 -12.43
C LYS A 89 7.07 6.24 -12.62
N PRO A 90 6.23 7.28 -12.77
CA PRO A 90 4.83 7.11 -13.15
C PRO A 90 4.67 6.25 -14.40
N VAL A 91 3.71 5.33 -14.38
CA VAL A 91 3.45 4.46 -15.53
C VAL A 91 2.54 5.19 -16.52
N LYS A 92 2.97 5.29 -17.78
CA LYS A 92 2.20 5.94 -18.86
C LYS A 92 0.77 5.39 -18.93
N GLY A 93 -0.22 6.27 -18.92
CA GLY A 93 -1.66 5.92 -18.92
C GLY A 93 -2.23 5.44 -17.58
N ILE A 94 -1.38 5.15 -16.59
CA ILE A 94 -1.81 4.84 -15.22
C ILE A 94 -1.74 6.09 -14.35
N GLY A 95 -0.62 6.82 -14.40
CA GLY A 95 -0.32 7.97 -13.56
C GLY A 95 0.65 7.63 -12.43
N ASN A 96 0.62 8.45 -11.37
CA ASN A 96 1.40 8.29 -10.14
C ASN A 96 0.90 7.13 -9.26
N TYR A 97 1.59 6.87 -8.15
CA TYR A 97 1.31 5.81 -7.19
C TYR A 97 -0.12 5.91 -6.66
N ALA A 98 -0.59 7.11 -6.33
CA ALA A 98 -1.97 7.33 -5.89
C ALA A 98 -2.99 6.90 -6.95
N ALA A 99 -2.80 7.30 -8.22
CA ALA A 99 -3.66 6.91 -9.33
C ALA A 99 -3.59 5.39 -9.60
N LYS A 100 -2.40 4.79 -9.47
CA LYS A 100 -2.20 3.34 -9.57
C LYS A 100 -2.96 2.61 -8.47
N LYS A 101 -2.79 2.99 -7.20
CA LYS A 101 -3.45 2.39 -6.04
C LYS A 101 -4.97 2.51 -6.11
N ALA A 102 -5.49 3.67 -6.51
CA ALA A 102 -6.92 3.86 -6.74
C ALA A 102 -7.48 2.88 -7.79
N LYS A 103 -6.77 2.70 -8.91
CA LYS A 103 -7.17 1.75 -9.97
C LYS A 103 -7.14 0.30 -9.49
N TYR A 104 -6.16 -0.10 -8.68
CA TYR A 104 -6.14 -1.45 -8.12
C TYR A 104 -7.23 -1.65 -7.07
N ARG A 105 -7.46 -0.67 -6.19
CA ARG A 105 -8.52 -0.70 -5.18
C ARG A 105 -9.89 -0.90 -5.82
N ASP A 106 -10.18 -0.22 -6.92
CA ASP A 106 -11.44 -0.41 -7.66
C ASP A 106 -11.64 -1.86 -8.10
N VAL A 107 -10.60 -2.47 -8.66
CA VAL A 107 -10.66 -3.84 -9.17
C VAL A 107 -10.73 -4.86 -8.03
N THR A 108 -9.99 -4.64 -6.93
CA THR A 108 -10.02 -5.51 -5.74
C THR A 108 -11.39 -5.45 -5.06
N MET A 109 -11.98 -4.27 -4.87
CA MET A 109 -13.31 -4.15 -4.27
C MET A 109 -14.37 -4.82 -5.16
N LEU A 110 -14.30 -4.63 -6.47
CA LEU A 110 -15.18 -5.34 -7.39
C LEU A 110 -14.99 -6.86 -7.31
N HIS A 111 -13.75 -7.34 -7.16
CA HIS A 111 -13.47 -8.76 -6.98
C HIS A 111 -14.17 -9.32 -5.72
N ILE A 112 -14.04 -8.62 -4.60
CA ILE A 112 -14.66 -8.98 -3.32
C ILE A 112 -16.18 -8.97 -3.45
N MET A 113 -16.78 -7.94 -4.05
CA MET A 113 -18.23 -7.86 -4.25
C MET A 113 -18.76 -9.03 -5.09
N VAL A 114 -18.07 -9.38 -6.18
CA VAL A 114 -18.45 -10.54 -7.00
C VAL A 114 -18.31 -11.85 -6.23
N GLN A 115 -17.25 -12.00 -5.42
CA GLN A 115 -17.08 -13.20 -4.57
C GLN A 115 -18.17 -13.29 -3.51
N LEU A 116 -18.48 -12.18 -2.83
CA LEU A 116 -19.51 -12.13 -1.81
C LEU A 116 -20.88 -12.48 -2.40
N GLU A 117 -21.23 -11.92 -3.57
CA GLU A 117 -22.45 -12.29 -4.30
C GLU A 117 -22.48 -13.80 -4.60
N THR A 118 -21.33 -14.37 -4.99
CA THR A 118 -21.22 -15.81 -5.29
C THR A 118 -21.40 -16.67 -4.03
N LEU A 119 -20.95 -16.20 -2.88
CA LEU A 119 -20.97 -16.95 -1.63
C LEU A 119 -22.28 -16.79 -0.84
N THR A 120 -22.99 -15.68 -1.02
CA THR A 120 -24.12 -15.29 -0.15
C THR A 120 -25.48 -15.25 -0.83
N VAL A 121 -25.52 -15.23 -2.17
CA VAL A 121 -26.77 -15.13 -2.94
C VAL A 121 -27.00 -16.42 -3.72
N ASP A 122 -28.23 -16.94 -3.59
CA ASP A 122 -28.73 -18.08 -4.36
C ASP A 122 -28.52 -17.86 -5.87
N ASP A 123 -28.15 -18.91 -6.60
CA ASP A 123 -27.84 -18.83 -8.04
C ASP A 123 -28.97 -18.18 -8.86
N ASN A 124 -30.23 -18.43 -8.49
CA ASN A 124 -31.41 -17.90 -9.20
C ASN A 124 -31.68 -16.40 -8.95
N LYS A 125 -31.00 -15.78 -7.97
CA LYS A 125 -31.13 -14.36 -7.60
C LYS A 125 -29.83 -13.60 -7.77
N ARG A 126 -28.76 -14.27 -8.19
CA ARG A 126 -27.44 -13.70 -8.31
C ARG A 126 -27.41 -12.65 -9.41
N ARG A 127 -26.91 -11.47 -9.06
CA ARG A 127 -26.64 -10.42 -10.04
C ARG A 127 -25.45 -10.78 -10.91
N SER A 128 -25.52 -10.40 -12.17
CA SER A 128 -24.43 -10.51 -13.11
C SER A 128 -23.25 -9.62 -12.70
N GLN A 129 -22.04 -9.96 -13.18
CA GLN A 129 -20.87 -9.14 -12.88
C GLN A 129 -20.99 -7.72 -13.44
N ILE A 130 -21.75 -7.52 -14.52
CA ILE A 130 -21.99 -6.20 -15.11
C ILE A 130 -22.88 -5.35 -14.21
N GLU A 131 -23.97 -5.91 -13.67
CA GLU A 131 -24.85 -5.20 -12.73
C GLU A 131 -24.09 -4.81 -11.44
N ILE A 132 -23.23 -5.69 -10.93
CA ILE A 132 -22.39 -5.40 -9.75
C ILE A 132 -21.38 -4.28 -10.07
N ALA A 133 -20.80 -4.28 -11.28
CA ALA A 133 -19.85 -3.25 -11.69
C ALA A 133 -20.52 -1.88 -11.93
N GLU A 134 -21.73 -1.87 -12.49
CA GLU A 134 -22.58 -0.68 -12.64
C GLU A 134 -22.93 -0.08 -11.28
N GLU A 135 -23.49 -0.89 -10.37
CA GLU A 135 -23.84 -0.43 -9.02
C GLU A 135 -22.62 0.13 -8.27
N TYR A 136 -21.46 -0.51 -8.42
CA TYR A 136 -20.21 -0.04 -7.82
C TYR A 136 -19.81 1.34 -8.32
N LEU A 137 -19.94 1.59 -9.63
CA LEU A 137 -19.60 2.86 -10.26
C LEU A 137 -20.61 3.97 -9.93
N ASP A 138 -21.89 3.63 -9.88
CA ASP A 138 -22.98 4.53 -9.49
C ASP A 138 -22.80 5.03 -8.06
N LYS A 139 -22.49 4.12 -7.12
CA LYS A 139 -22.17 4.47 -5.72
C LYS A 139 -20.98 5.44 -5.61
N LYS A 140 -20.06 5.40 -6.57
CA LYS A 140 -18.91 6.30 -6.66
C LYS A 140 -19.14 7.57 -7.48
N ARG A 141 -20.33 7.73 -8.09
CA ARG A 141 -20.63 8.82 -9.03
C ARG A 141 -19.58 8.91 -10.14
N SER A 142 -19.23 7.76 -10.72
CA SER A 142 -18.16 7.64 -11.72
C SER A 142 -18.73 7.25 -13.08
N ASP A 143 -18.58 8.13 -14.09
CA ASP A 143 -19.04 7.90 -15.47
C ASP A 143 -18.16 6.93 -16.29
N LYS A 144 -17.49 5.99 -15.62
CA LYS A 144 -16.61 5.04 -16.30
C LYS A 144 -17.43 3.89 -16.87
N ASP A 145 -16.94 3.32 -17.97
CA ASP A 145 -17.48 2.08 -18.52
C ASP A 145 -17.29 0.89 -17.54
N PRO A 146 -18.37 0.22 -17.08
CA PRO A 146 -18.31 -0.97 -16.24
C PRO A 146 -17.49 -2.11 -16.87
N GLU A 147 -17.55 -2.27 -18.20
CA GLU A 147 -16.85 -3.33 -18.93
C GLU A 147 -15.32 -3.14 -18.86
N HIS A 148 -14.85 -1.89 -18.73
CA HIS A 148 -13.44 -1.60 -18.49
C HIS A 148 -12.96 -2.11 -17.11
N LEU A 149 -13.78 -2.04 -16.06
CA LEU A 149 -13.45 -2.64 -14.76
C LEU A 149 -13.43 -4.16 -14.84
N LEU A 150 -14.41 -4.77 -15.52
CA LEU A 150 -14.49 -6.22 -15.71
C LEU A 150 -13.33 -6.79 -16.51
N ARG A 151 -12.84 -6.06 -17.52
CA ARG A 151 -11.61 -6.43 -18.25
C ARG A 151 -10.39 -6.48 -17.33
N LYS A 152 -10.26 -5.52 -16.40
CA LYS A 152 -9.17 -5.52 -15.42
C LYS A 152 -9.33 -6.64 -14.38
N LEU A 153 -10.55 -6.91 -13.93
CA LEU A 153 -10.84 -8.00 -13.01
C LEU A 153 -10.44 -9.36 -13.60
N ARG A 154 -10.75 -9.60 -14.88
CA ARG A 154 -10.31 -10.81 -15.60
C ARG A 154 -8.79 -10.96 -15.60
N ARG A 155 -8.03 -9.88 -15.85
CA ARG A 155 -6.56 -9.88 -15.80
C ARG A 155 -6.01 -10.12 -14.39
N LEU A 156 -6.66 -9.56 -13.36
CA LEU A 156 -6.27 -9.79 -11.96
C LEU A 156 -6.41 -11.28 -11.61
N ARG A 157 -7.57 -11.87 -11.90
CA ARG A 157 -7.85 -13.30 -11.64
C ARG A 157 -6.90 -14.24 -12.37
N GLN A 158 -6.45 -13.87 -13.58
CA GLN A 158 -5.44 -14.64 -14.31
C GLN A 158 -4.07 -14.66 -13.61
N LYS A 159 -3.71 -13.59 -12.90
CA LYS A 159 -2.45 -13.53 -12.13
C LYS A 159 -2.51 -14.24 -10.78
N MET A 160 -3.71 -14.53 -10.29
CA MET A 160 -3.95 -15.23 -9.02
C MET A 160 -4.06 -16.75 -9.19
N LYS A 161 -4.13 -17.23 -10.44
CA LYS A 161 -4.04 -18.66 -10.79
C LYS A 161 -2.59 -19.04 -11.01
#